data_AF-A0A383DDP5-F1
#
_entry.id   AF-A0A383DDP5-F1
#
_cell.length_a   1.000
_cell.length_b   1.000
_cell.length_c   1.000
_cell.angle_alpha   90.00
_cell.angle_beta   90.00
_cell.angle_gamma   90.00
#
_symmetry.space_group_name_H-M   'P 1'
#
loop_
_entity.id
_entity.type
_entity.pdbx_description
1 polymer ?
#
loop_
_entity_poly.entity_id
_entity_poly.type
_entity_poly.pdbx_seq_one_letter_code
_entity_poly.pdbx_strand_id
1 'polypeptide(L)'
;MFMKPLKIFLCDLTYNTVTLSTEAFPLNIGYIASYTKMQFNENVKITLFKYIEKLEAALETSLPDIIGFSNYAWNRQISKELSKIFLEKNPNGLVVWGGPNLPPDYP
;
A
#
# COMPACT_ATOMS: atom_id res chain seq x y z
N MET A 1 -19.42 -15.66 -16.68
CA MET A 1 -18.35 -14.65 -16.86
C MET A 1 -17.42 -14.78 -15.66
N PHE A 2 -16.17 -15.23 -15.85
CA PHE A 2 -15.22 -15.34 -14.73
C PHE A 2 -14.71 -13.93 -14.41
N MET A 3 -15.05 -13.41 -13.23
CA MET A 3 -14.45 -12.16 -12.75
C MET A 3 -13.00 -12.43 -12.38
N LYS A 4 -12.11 -11.59 -12.92
CA LYS A 4 -10.70 -11.61 -12.52
C LYS A 4 -10.59 -11.21 -11.05
N PRO A 5 -9.77 -11.88 -10.23
CA PRO A 5 -9.53 -11.48 -8.85
C PRO A 5 -9.01 -10.04 -8.76
N LEU A 6 -9.55 -9.28 -7.81
CA LEU A 6 -9.17 -7.90 -7.54
C LEU A 6 -7.72 -7.86 -7.04
N LYS A 7 -6.87 -7.04 -7.65
CA LYS A 7 -5.47 -6.92 -7.29
C LYS A 7 -5.28 -5.76 -6.31
N ILE A 8 -4.66 -6.05 -5.16
CA ILE A 8 -4.47 -5.11 -4.06
C ILE A 8 -3.00 -5.05 -3.71
N PHE A 9 -2.42 -3.86 -3.70
CA PHE A 9 -1.10 -3.61 -3.13
C PHE A 9 -1.25 -2.94 -1.77
N LEU A 10 -0.60 -3.45 -0.73
CA LEU A 10 -0.56 -2.81 0.59
C LEU A 10 0.89 -2.44 0.93
N CYS A 11 1.10 -1.20 1.36
CA CYS A 11 2.41 -0.57 1.39
C CYS A 11 2.70 -0.01 2.79
N ASP A 12 3.72 -0.54 3.45
CA ASP A 12 4.26 -0.05 4.72
C ASP A 12 5.70 0.44 4.48
N LEU A 13 5.79 1.60 3.83
CA LEU A 13 7.04 2.05 3.21
C LEU A 13 8.03 2.61 4.23
N THR A 14 9.29 2.20 4.08
CA THR A 14 10.43 2.74 4.84
C THR A 14 11.52 3.24 3.90
N TYR A 15 12.24 4.27 4.36
CA TYR A 15 13.52 4.66 3.76
C TYR A 15 14.64 3.73 4.27
N ASN A 16 15.63 3.47 3.43
CA ASN A 16 16.81 2.63 3.70
C ASN A 16 18.12 3.45 3.72
N THR A 17 18.05 4.78 3.69
CA THR A 17 19.19 5.68 3.41
C THR A 17 20.07 6.04 4.61
N VAL A 18 19.59 5.92 5.85
CA VAL A 18 20.32 6.40 7.04
C VAL A 18 20.58 5.30 8.07
N THR A 19 19.69 4.30 8.13
CA THR A 19 19.75 3.00 8.83
C THR A 19 18.39 2.35 8.59
N LEU A 20 18.24 1.03 8.64
CA LEU A 20 16.92 0.39 8.53
C LEU A 20 16.08 0.84 9.73
N SER A 21 15.19 1.83 9.52
CA SER A 21 14.46 2.52 10.60
C SER A 21 13.59 1.57 11.42
N THR A 22 13.29 0.37 10.91
CA THR A 22 12.87 -0.81 11.67
C THR A 22 13.09 -2.07 10.83
N GLU A 23 13.78 -3.09 11.35
CA GLU A 23 13.73 -4.47 10.79
C GLU A 23 12.38 -5.17 11.04
N ALA A 24 11.39 -4.45 11.60
CA ALA A 24 10.10 -5.02 11.94
C ALA A 24 9.34 -5.45 10.68
N PHE A 25 8.88 -6.70 10.68
CA PHE A 25 7.92 -7.21 9.71
C PHE A 25 6.69 -6.28 9.66
N PRO A 26 6.15 -5.94 8.47
CA PRO A 26 5.06 -4.96 8.33
C PRO A 26 3.71 -5.58 8.76
N LEU A 27 3.57 -5.77 10.08
CA LEU A 27 2.50 -6.53 10.71
C LEU A 27 1.14 -5.85 10.55
N ASN A 28 1.11 -4.52 10.57
CA ASN A 28 -0.06 -3.67 10.28
C ASN A 28 -0.77 -4.08 8.99
N ILE A 29 -0.08 -4.01 7.85
CA ILE A 29 -0.65 -4.39 6.54
C ILE A 29 -0.82 -5.91 6.42
N GLY A 30 -0.03 -6.69 7.16
CA GLY A 30 -0.18 -8.14 7.26
C GLY A 30 -1.54 -8.56 7.85
N TYR A 31 -2.00 -7.89 8.91
CA TYR A 31 -3.32 -8.14 9.48
C TYR A 31 -4.45 -7.78 8.51
N ILE A 32 -4.34 -6.63 7.83
CA ILE A 32 -5.32 -6.22 6.81
C ILE A 32 -5.39 -7.27 5.69
N ALA A 33 -4.23 -7.72 5.19
CA ALA A 33 -4.17 -8.73 4.14
C ALA A 33 -4.78 -10.07 4.57
N SER A 34 -4.47 -10.53 5.78
CA SER A 34 -4.98 -11.79 6.32
C SER A 34 -6.51 -11.75 6.47
N TYR A 35 -7.04 -10.67 7.05
CA TYR A 35 -8.48 -10.50 7.21
C TYR A 35 -9.18 -10.35 5.86
N THR A 36 -8.61 -9.60 4.92
CA THR A 36 -9.16 -9.46 3.55
C THR A 36 -9.20 -10.80 2.84
N LYS A 37 -8.15 -11.61 2.94
CA LYS A 37 -8.16 -12.97 2.39
C LYS A 37 -9.19 -13.88 3.07
N MET A 38 -9.38 -13.76 4.38
CA MET A 38 -10.41 -14.51 5.09
C MET A 38 -11.82 -14.17 4.58
N GLN A 39 -12.08 -12.90 4.25
CA GLN A 39 -13.39 -12.46 3.76
C GLN A 39 -13.63 -12.78 2.28
N PHE A 40 -12.61 -12.66 1.43
CA PHE A 40 -12.79 -12.68 -0.04
C PHE A 40 -12.10 -13.85 -0.74
N ASN A 41 -11.25 -14.61 -0.04
CA ASN A 41 -10.54 -15.79 -0.53
C ASN A 41 -9.87 -15.58 -1.90
N GLU A 42 -10.25 -16.35 -2.92
CA GLU A 42 -9.68 -16.30 -4.28
C GLU A 42 -10.10 -15.07 -5.09
N ASN A 43 -11.09 -14.29 -4.62
CA ASN A 43 -11.54 -13.07 -5.30
C ASN A 43 -10.55 -11.91 -5.16
N VAL A 44 -9.48 -12.07 -4.37
CA VAL A 44 -8.45 -11.05 -4.16
C VAL A 44 -7.04 -11.60 -4.34
N LYS A 45 -6.15 -10.81 -4.93
CA LYS A 45 -4.71 -11.05 -5.01
C LYS A 45 -3.97 -9.90 -4.34
N ILE A 46 -3.35 -10.17 -3.21
CA ILE A 46 -2.72 -9.16 -2.36
C ILE A 46 -1.20 -9.31 -2.38
N THR A 47 -0.50 -8.19 -2.59
CA THR A 47 0.97 -8.10 -2.49
C THR A 47 1.34 -7.04 -1.46
N LEU A 48 2.30 -7.36 -0.59
CA LEU A 48 2.79 -6.46 0.46
C LEU A 48 4.13 -5.84 0.06
N PHE A 49 4.27 -4.54 0.30
CA PHE A 49 5.48 -3.79 0.00
C PHE A 49 6.00 -3.05 1.22
N LYS A 50 7.30 -3.18 1.45
CA LYS A 50 8.03 -2.42 2.47
C LYS A 50 9.04 -1.45 1.86
N TYR A 51 9.63 -1.83 0.72
CA TYR A 51 10.67 -1.06 0.06
C TYR A 51 10.12 -0.32 -1.14
N ILE A 52 10.46 0.97 -1.23
CA ILE A 52 9.99 1.90 -2.27
C ILE A 52 10.34 1.38 -3.66
N GLU A 53 11.60 1.00 -3.88
CA GLU A 53 12.12 0.50 -5.16
C GLU A 53 11.35 -0.73 -5.67
N LYS A 54 10.92 -1.61 -4.75
CA LYS A 54 10.15 -2.81 -5.09
C LYS A 54 8.72 -2.47 -5.51
N LEU A 55 8.13 -1.47 -4.87
CA LEU A 55 6.81 -0.98 -5.25
C LEU A 55 6.87 -0.27 -6.62
N GLU A 56 7.86 0.58 -6.85
CA GLU A 56 8.06 1.25 -8.14
C GLU A 56 8.21 0.23 -9.28
N ALA A 57 9.09 -0.76 -9.13
CA ALA A 57 9.26 -1.83 -10.11
C ALA A 57 7.96 -2.63 -10.36
N ALA A 58 7.15 -2.84 -9.31
CA ALA A 58 5.87 -3.52 -9.44
C ALA A 58 4.84 -2.67 -10.21
N LEU A 59 4.82 -1.35 -9.99
CA LEU A 59 3.92 -0.43 -10.69
C LEU A 59 4.25 -0.29 -12.18
N GLU A 60 5.51 -0.51 -12.59
CA GLU A 60 5.88 -0.55 -14.01
C GLU A 60 5.42 -1.84 -14.73
N THR A 61 5.37 -2.95 -14.00
CA THR A 61 5.08 -4.27 -14.60
C THR A 61 3.62 -4.67 -14.46
N SER A 62 2.94 -4.20 -13.40
CA SER A 62 1.60 -4.65 -13.06
C SER A 62 0.90 -3.66 -12.12
N LEU A 63 -0.05 -2.91 -12.66
CA LEU A 63 -0.90 -2.01 -11.86
C LEU A 63 -1.94 -2.79 -11.02
N PRO A 64 -2.11 -2.45 -9.73
CA PRO A 64 -3.21 -2.96 -8.91
C PRO A 64 -4.51 -2.20 -9.19
N ASP A 65 -5.63 -2.77 -8.77
CA ASP A 65 -6.94 -2.10 -8.75
C ASP A 65 -7.05 -1.19 -7.51
N ILE A 66 -6.46 -1.62 -6.39
CA ILE A 66 -6.39 -0.87 -5.13
C ILE A 66 -4.94 -0.79 -4.64
N ILE A 67 -4.50 0.39 -4.22
CA ILE A 67 -3.27 0.57 -3.47
C ILE A 67 -3.55 1.19 -2.10
N GLY A 68 -3.10 0.52 -1.04
CA GLY A 68 -3.23 0.94 0.34
C GLY A 68 -1.88 1.35 0.92
N PHE A 69 -1.83 2.47 1.64
CA PHE A 69 -0.63 2.96 2.32
C PHE A 69 -0.85 3.02 3.84
N SER A 70 0.09 2.44 4.59
CA SER A 70 0.21 2.69 6.02
C SER A 70 0.86 4.04 6.25
N ASN A 71 0.03 5.03 6.57
CA ASN A 71 0.38 6.43 6.68
C ASN A 71 0.88 6.77 8.10
N TYR A 72 2.19 6.99 8.20
CA TYR A 72 2.89 7.53 9.35
C TYR A 72 3.54 8.86 8.99
N ALA A 73 3.87 9.69 9.99
CA ALA A 73 4.46 11.01 9.76
C ALA A 73 5.75 10.93 8.93
N TRP A 74 6.58 9.90 9.15
CA TRP A 74 7.86 9.71 8.47
C TRP A 74 7.75 9.18 7.04
N ASN A 75 6.64 8.56 6.62
CA ASN A 75 6.48 8.02 5.26
C ASN A 75 5.34 8.68 4.45
N ARG A 76 4.75 9.74 5.00
CA ARG A 76 3.65 10.50 4.39
C ARG A 76 3.99 11.02 2.99
N GLN A 77 5.16 11.65 2.84
CA GLN A 77 5.52 12.30 1.58
C GLN A 77 5.76 11.27 0.47
N ILE A 78 6.47 10.18 0.76
CA ILE A 78 6.66 9.13 -0.25
C ILE A 78 5.34 8.44 -0.62
N SER A 79 4.46 8.19 0.36
CA SER A 79 3.12 7.65 0.08
C SER A 79 2.31 8.58 -0.82
N LYS A 80 2.44 9.91 -0.63
CA LYS A 80 1.79 10.94 -1.46
C LYS A 80 2.25 10.87 -2.91
N GLU A 81 3.56 10.88 -3.13
CA GLU A 81 4.11 10.85 -4.48
C GLU A 81 3.78 9.54 -5.21
N LEU A 82 3.88 8.40 -4.52
CA LEU A 82 3.52 7.11 -5.12
C LEU A 82 2.02 6.96 -5.39
N SER A 83 1.16 7.58 -4.57
CA SER A 83 -0.28 7.66 -4.85
C SER A 83 -0.55 8.42 -6.15
N LYS A 84 0.17 9.53 -6.37
CA LYS A 84 0.07 10.33 -7.60
C LYS A 84 0.53 9.53 -8.81
N ILE A 85 1.72 8.93 -8.73
CA ILE A 85 2.28 8.08 -9.81
C ILE A 85 1.33 6.93 -10.16
N PHE A 86 0.75 6.29 -9.14
CA PHE A 86 -0.23 5.22 -9.36
C PHE A 86 -1.46 5.74 -10.10
N LEU A 87 -2.05 6.86 -9.70
CA LEU A 87 -3.26 7.42 -10.33
C LEU A 87 -3.00 7.94 -11.74
N GLU A 88 -1.78 8.43 -12.04
CA GLU A 88 -1.37 8.78 -13.40
C GLU A 88 -1.33 7.55 -14.32
N LYS A 89 -0.88 6.39 -13.79
CA LYS A 89 -0.82 5.12 -14.53
C LYS A 89 -2.17 4.38 -14.57
N ASN A 90 -2.98 4.49 -13.51
CA ASN A 90 -4.29 3.88 -13.38
C ASN A 90 -5.34 4.91 -12.88
N PRO A 91 -5.96 5.69 -13.79
CA PRO A 91 -6.97 6.70 -13.41
C PRO A 91 -8.23 6.13 -12.76
N ASN A 92 -8.50 4.82 -12.95
CA ASN A 92 -9.65 4.13 -12.34
C ASN A 92 -9.27 3.40 -11.03
N GLY A 93 -8.01 3.51 -10.60
CA GLY A 93 -7.50 2.86 -9.41
C GLY A 93 -7.97 3.53 -8.12
N LEU A 94 -8.12 2.74 -7.05
CA LEU A 94 -8.46 3.26 -5.73
C LEU A 94 -7.21 3.41 -4.86
N VAL A 95 -7.02 4.59 -4.28
CA VAL A 95 -5.98 4.86 -3.28
C VAL A 95 -6.61 4.91 -1.90
N VAL A 96 -6.08 4.13 -0.95
CA VAL A 96 -6.52 4.09 0.45
C VAL A 96 -5.36 4.43 1.37
N TRP A 97 -5.59 5.32 2.31
CA TRP A 97 -4.61 5.71 3.32
C TRP A 97 -5.16 5.38 4.70
N GLY A 98 -4.36 4.72 5.53
CA GLY A 98 -4.74 4.38 6.90
C GLY A 98 -3.53 4.37 7.81
N GLY A 99 -3.70 4.71 9.08
CA GLY A 99 -2.59 4.84 10.04
C GLY A 99 -2.79 6.02 10.98
N PRO A 100 -1.89 6.20 11.96
CA PRO A 100 -2.09 7.18 13.03
C PRO A 100 -1.80 8.63 12.60
N ASN A 101 -1.25 8.85 11.40
CA ASN A 101 -0.93 10.18 10.90
C ASN A 101 -2.17 10.87 10.30
N LEU A 102 -3.12 11.18 11.18
CA LEU A 102 -4.34 11.91 10.88
C LEU A 102 -4.16 13.39 11.24
N PRO A 103 -4.92 14.31 10.62
CA PRO A 103 -5.00 15.68 11.10
C PRO A 103 -5.38 15.67 12.59
N PRO A 104 -4.80 16.56 13.42
CA PRO A 104 -5.29 16.71 14.78
C PRO A 104 -6.76 17.12 14.72
N ASP A 105 -7.60 16.46 15.51
CA ASP A 105 -8.97 16.94 15.75
C ASP A 105 -8.86 18.34 16.35
N TYR A 106 -9.31 19.35 15.60
CA TYR A 106 -9.42 20.70 16.14
C TYR A 106 -10.56 20.70 17.19
N PRO A 107 -10.34 21.25 18.40
CA PRO A 107 -11.39 21.41 19.40
C PRO A 107 -12.51 22.35 18.93
#